data_AF-A0A1C4SHV8-F1
#
_entry.id   AF-A0A1C4SHV8-F1
#
_cell.length_a   1.000
_cell.length_b   1.000
_cell.length_c   1.000
_cell.angle_alpha   90.00
_cell.angle_beta   90.00
_cell.angle_gamma   90.00
#
_symmetry.space_group_name_H-M   'P 1'
#
loop_
_entity.id
_entity.type
_entity.pdbx_description
1 polymer ?
#
loop_
_entity_poly.entity_id
_entity_poly.type
_entity_poly.pdbx_seq_one_letter_code
_entity_poly.pdbx_strand_id
1 'polypeptide(L)'
;MGELGTTPRTGGASDRRERPDPRPRRTRGSLLWAVGLTAAMVVGAGIAQWVTWLGAVLSLASVAVTACLVGGVWHRAGAAAVASVAGSGLVLFAGPALYEVYMRSAGEPVPAVVTSVAERHGAGRCALRELDGGHRAYEVARQGNCFGRARAGDRVEIRVDPLGLLEPRLPDATDQPGTTDATAAVAACLALTTAAAVLHGGRRRRADGGRAGVGASRGLTVPAPGAGASQGPDGAGGRGRESPGGAGQTRGADSS
;
A
#
# COMPACT_ATOMS: atom_id res chain seq x y z
N MET A 1 72.24 2.21 41.44
CA MET A 1 72.29 1.18 40.37
C MET A 1 71.18 0.19 40.67
N GLY A 2 70.03 0.38 40.03
CA GLY A 2 68.82 -0.44 40.25
C GLY A 2 68.44 -1.11 38.94
N GLU A 3 68.22 -2.42 39.00
CA GLU A 3 67.98 -3.31 37.88
C GLU A 3 66.70 -2.95 37.10
N LEU A 4 66.85 -2.80 35.77
CA LEU A 4 65.75 -2.79 34.81
C LEU A 4 65.20 -4.22 34.64
N GLY A 5 64.15 -4.56 35.39
CA GLY A 5 63.34 -5.75 35.17
C GLY A 5 62.40 -5.57 33.98
N THR A 6 62.83 -5.99 32.79
CA THR A 6 61.99 -6.04 31.58
C THR A 6 61.22 -7.35 31.55
N THR A 7 59.94 -7.35 31.93
CA THR A 7 59.06 -8.53 31.76
C THR A 7 58.58 -8.63 30.31
N PRO A 8 58.73 -9.80 29.65
CA PRO A 8 58.23 -10.02 28.31
C PRO A 8 56.70 -10.08 28.34
N ARG A 9 56.06 -9.12 27.66
CA ARG A 9 54.61 -9.08 27.44
C ARG A 9 54.27 -10.19 26.43
N THR A 10 53.98 -11.38 26.94
CA THR A 10 53.46 -12.51 26.17
C THR A 10 52.22 -12.05 25.39
N GLY A 11 52.32 -12.14 24.07
CA GLY A 11 51.23 -11.84 23.15
C GLY A 11 50.02 -12.70 23.49
N GLY A 12 49.00 -12.06 24.04
CA GLY A 12 47.66 -12.63 24.09
C GLY A 12 47.21 -12.85 22.66
N ALA A 13 47.35 -14.09 22.19
CA ALA A 13 46.66 -14.61 21.03
C ALA A 13 45.19 -14.28 21.25
N SER A 14 44.75 -13.20 20.60
CA SER A 14 43.35 -12.84 20.50
C SER A 14 42.70 -13.98 19.74
N ASP A 15 42.14 -14.91 20.49
CA ASP A 15 41.20 -15.93 20.07
C ASP A 15 40.02 -15.18 19.44
N ARG A 16 40.22 -14.71 18.19
CA ARG A 16 39.16 -14.33 17.26
C ARG A 16 38.43 -15.62 16.94
N ARG A 17 37.66 -16.11 17.91
CA ARG A 17 36.51 -16.95 17.62
C ARG A 17 35.68 -16.15 16.65
N GLU A 18 35.77 -16.50 15.38
CA GLU A 18 34.79 -16.21 14.35
C GLU A 18 33.43 -16.63 14.90
N ARG A 19 32.78 -15.71 15.63
CA ARG A 19 31.39 -15.86 15.97
C ARG A 19 30.66 -15.82 14.64
N PRO A 20 29.97 -16.90 14.24
CA PRO A 20 29.26 -16.94 12.97
C PRO A 20 28.36 -15.71 12.88
N ASP A 21 28.62 -14.89 11.87
CA ASP A 21 28.04 -13.57 11.69
C ASP A 21 26.50 -13.74 11.65
N PRO A 22 25.73 -13.25 12.64
CA PRO A 22 24.29 -13.53 12.77
C PRO A 22 23.42 -12.79 11.71
N ARG A 23 24.05 -12.28 10.65
CA ARG A 23 23.44 -11.49 9.57
C ARG A 23 22.32 -12.18 8.79
N PRO A 24 22.32 -13.51 8.50
CA PRO A 24 21.33 -14.10 7.60
C PRO A 24 19.94 -14.27 8.23
N ARG A 25 19.83 -14.37 9.56
CA ARG A 25 18.51 -14.48 10.22
C ARG A 25 17.74 -13.16 10.24
N ARG A 26 18.44 -12.03 10.27
CA ARG A 26 17.85 -10.70 10.42
C ARG A 26 17.34 -10.10 9.09
N THR A 27 17.94 -10.48 7.95
CA THR A 27 17.43 -10.16 6.60
C THR A 27 16.11 -10.83 6.29
N ARG A 28 15.98 -12.11 6.69
CA ARG A 28 14.76 -12.90 6.46
C ARG A 28 13.55 -12.28 7.14
N GLY A 29 13.71 -11.76 8.35
CA GLY A 29 12.63 -11.06 9.07
C GLY A 29 12.08 -9.86 8.30
N SER A 30 12.93 -8.97 7.78
CA SER A 30 12.47 -7.81 7.01
C SER A 30 11.80 -8.19 5.69
N LEU A 31 12.31 -9.23 5.01
CA LEU A 31 11.71 -9.73 3.80
C LEU A 31 10.31 -10.32 4.09
N LEU A 32 10.19 -11.09 5.16
CA LEU A 32 8.93 -11.69 5.58
C LEU A 32 7.89 -10.62 5.93
N TRP A 33 8.29 -9.54 6.60
CA TRP A 33 7.41 -8.39 6.85
C TRP A 33 7.00 -7.66 5.56
N ALA A 34 7.93 -7.41 4.65
CA ALA A 34 7.63 -6.73 3.39
C ALA A 34 6.65 -7.54 2.53
N VAL A 35 6.90 -8.84 2.37
CA VAL A 35 6.02 -9.73 1.60
C VAL A 35 4.69 -9.92 2.33
N GLY A 36 4.72 -10.16 3.64
CA GLY A 36 3.51 -10.42 4.44
C GLY A 36 2.54 -9.24 4.46
N LEU A 37 3.04 -8.00 4.65
CA LEU A 37 2.18 -6.82 4.67
C LEU A 37 1.61 -6.50 3.28
N THR A 38 2.43 -6.57 2.23
CA THR A 38 1.94 -6.37 0.86
C THR A 38 0.92 -7.42 0.47
N ALA A 39 1.16 -8.70 0.79
CA ALA A 39 0.21 -9.78 0.55
C ALA A 39 -1.10 -9.55 1.33
N ALA A 40 -1.03 -9.13 2.60
CA ALA A 40 -2.22 -8.82 3.40
C ALA A 40 -3.05 -7.68 2.80
N MET A 41 -2.42 -6.64 2.23
CA MET A 41 -3.13 -5.57 1.52
C MET A 41 -3.84 -6.09 0.26
N VAL A 42 -3.16 -6.90 -0.56
CA VAL A 42 -3.74 -7.48 -1.78
C VAL A 42 -4.90 -8.42 -1.45
N VAL A 43 -4.73 -9.27 -0.44
CA VAL A 43 -5.79 -10.17 0.05
C VAL A 43 -6.97 -9.37 0.62
N GLY A 44 -6.71 -8.32 1.40
CA GLY A 44 -7.75 -7.42 1.91
C GLY A 44 -8.56 -6.76 0.79
N ALA A 45 -7.88 -6.29 -0.25
CA ALA A 45 -8.53 -5.70 -1.42
C ALA A 45 -9.37 -6.72 -2.22
N GLY A 46 -8.91 -7.97 -2.31
CA GLY A 46 -9.68 -9.07 -2.89
C GLY A 46 -10.92 -9.42 -2.07
N ILE A 47 -10.78 -9.58 -0.74
CA ILE A 47 -11.91 -9.86 0.17
C ILE A 47 -12.95 -8.73 0.14
N ALA A 48 -12.52 -7.48 -0.08
CA ALA A 48 -13.44 -6.34 -0.18
C ALA A 48 -14.45 -6.46 -1.32
N GLN A 49 -14.18 -7.31 -2.34
CA GLN A 49 -15.12 -7.59 -3.42
C GLN A 49 -16.31 -8.44 -2.95
N TRP A 50 -16.12 -9.32 -1.96
CA TRP A 50 -17.19 -10.16 -1.41
C TRP A 50 -17.81 -9.56 -0.15
N VAL A 51 -16.97 -9.03 0.74
CA VAL A 51 -17.36 -8.50 2.04
C VAL A 51 -16.64 -7.17 2.25
N THR A 52 -17.24 -6.10 1.73
CA THR A 52 -16.62 -4.76 1.64
C THR A 52 -16.09 -4.27 2.98
N TRP A 53 -16.85 -4.44 4.07
CA TRP A 53 -16.42 -3.97 5.40
C TRP A 53 -15.20 -4.75 5.92
N LEU A 54 -15.18 -6.08 5.73
CA LEU A 54 -14.10 -6.94 6.23
C LEU A 54 -12.80 -6.67 5.44
N GLY A 55 -12.91 -6.59 4.12
CA GLY A 55 -11.79 -6.27 3.25
C GLY A 55 -11.23 -4.86 3.49
N ALA A 56 -12.10 -3.87 3.71
CA ALA A 56 -11.70 -2.52 4.08
C ALA A 56 -10.95 -2.47 5.42
N VAL A 57 -11.47 -3.13 6.46
CA VAL A 57 -10.83 -3.20 7.78
C VAL A 57 -9.46 -3.88 7.69
N LEU A 58 -9.36 -5.02 7.00
CA LEU A 58 -8.11 -5.75 6.83
C LEU A 58 -7.06 -4.93 6.06
N SER A 59 -7.48 -4.24 5.00
CA SER A 59 -6.62 -3.38 4.20
C SER A 59 -6.09 -2.19 4.99
N LEU A 60 -6.98 -1.46 5.68
CA LEU A 60 -6.62 -0.31 6.52
C LEU A 60 -5.74 -0.71 7.69
N ALA A 61 -6.03 -1.83 8.35
CA ALA A 61 -5.18 -2.38 9.41
C ALA A 61 -3.78 -2.70 8.89
N SER A 62 -3.66 -3.29 7.70
CA SER A 62 -2.37 -3.61 7.08
C SER A 62 -1.56 -2.35 6.77
N VAL A 63 -2.21 -1.29 6.25
CA VAL A 63 -1.58 0.01 6.01
C VAL A 63 -1.13 0.67 7.32
N ALA A 64 -1.97 0.65 8.35
CA ALA A 64 -1.65 1.19 9.67
C ALA A 64 -0.45 0.46 10.31
N VAL A 65 -0.45 -0.87 10.29
CA VAL A 65 0.69 -1.68 10.79
C VAL A 65 1.96 -1.35 10.03
N THR A 66 1.88 -1.18 8.71
CA THR A 66 3.02 -0.77 7.88
C THR A 66 3.55 0.61 8.30
N ALA A 67 2.67 1.59 8.49
CA ALA A 67 3.05 2.93 8.94
C ALA A 67 3.69 2.92 10.34
N CYS A 68 3.11 2.18 11.30
CA CYS A 68 3.64 2.06 12.66
C CYS A 68 5.01 1.35 12.69
N LEU A 69 5.19 0.28 11.90
CA LEU A 69 6.46 -0.44 11.83
C LEU A 69 7.56 0.41 11.20
N VAL A 70 7.28 1.03 10.06
CA VAL A 70 8.28 1.81 9.30
C VAL A 70 8.56 3.16 9.98
N GLY A 71 7.52 3.85 10.43
CA GLY A 71 7.61 5.17 11.06
C GLY A 71 8.01 5.11 12.52
N GLY A 72 7.32 4.27 13.31
CA GLY A 72 7.53 4.17 14.75
C GLY A 72 8.73 3.30 15.08
N VAL A 73 8.69 2.02 14.72
CA VAL A 73 9.77 1.10 15.10
C VAL A 73 11.05 1.48 14.35
N TRP A 74 11.01 1.71 13.04
CA TRP A 74 12.23 1.96 12.24
C TRP A 74 12.68 3.43 12.18
N HIS A 75 11.90 4.37 12.71
CA HIS A 75 12.23 5.81 12.76
C HIS A 75 12.56 6.43 11.39
N ARG A 76 11.84 6.04 10.33
CA ARG A 76 12.06 6.58 8.97
C ARG A 76 10.78 7.17 8.38
N ALA A 77 10.59 8.48 8.61
CA ALA A 77 9.42 9.22 8.13
C ALA A 77 9.22 9.13 6.60
N GLY A 78 10.28 9.28 5.81
CA GLY A 78 10.18 9.25 4.34
C GLY A 78 9.75 7.89 3.78
N ALA A 79 10.33 6.80 4.28
CA ALA A 79 9.94 5.45 3.86
C ALA A 79 8.51 5.10 4.30
N ALA A 80 8.09 5.57 5.48
CA ALA A 80 6.73 5.38 5.97
C ALA A 80 5.71 6.11 5.09
N ALA A 81 6.00 7.34 4.66
CA ALA A 81 5.14 8.10 3.76
C ALA A 81 4.95 7.40 2.41
N VAL A 82 6.05 6.97 1.77
CA VAL A 82 5.99 6.24 0.48
C VAL A 82 5.22 4.93 0.63
N ALA A 83 5.49 4.15 1.68
CA ALA A 83 4.78 2.89 1.92
C ALA A 83 3.29 3.10 2.19
N SER A 84 2.91 4.20 2.86
CA SER A 84 1.51 4.50 3.17
C SER A 84 0.74 4.97 1.93
N VAL A 85 1.33 5.85 1.13
CA VAL A 85 0.72 6.34 -0.13
C VAL A 85 0.60 5.19 -1.13
N ALA A 86 1.68 4.44 -1.34
CA ALA A 86 1.67 3.29 -2.25
C ALA A 86 0.73 2.18 -1.76
N GLY A 87 0.72 1.88 -0.46
CA GLY A 87 -0.17 0.90 0.14
C GLY A 87 -1.64 1.29 0.05
N SER A 88 -1.98 2.57 0.26
CA SER A 88 -3.35 3.05 0.09
C SER A 88 -3.79 2.99 -1.37
N GLY A 89 -2.92 3.40 -2.30
CA GLY A 89 -3.16 3.23 -3.73
C GLY A 89 -3.34 1.75 -4.09
N LEU A 90 -2.50 0.87 -3.56
CA LEU A 90 -2.58 -0.57 -3.82
C LEU A 90 -3.94 -1.13 -3.45
N VAL A 91 -4.50 -0.75 -2.29
CA VAL A 91 -5.82 -1.22 -1.86
C VAL A 91 -6.93 -0.81 -2.84
N LEU A 92 -6.83 0.39 -3.43
CA LEU A 92 -7.81 0.89 -4.40
C LEU A 92 -7.73 0.15 -5.74
N PHE A 93 -6.53 -0.18 -6.22
CA PHE A 93 -6.32 -0.78 -7.54
C PHE A 93 -6.26 -2.31 -7.53
N ALA A 94 -5.86 -2.93 -6.42
CA ALA A 94 -5.69 -4.38 -6.33
C ALA A 94 -7.03 -5.14 -6.41
N GLY A 95 -8.11 -4.58 -5.86
CA GLY A 95 -9.43 -5.20 -5.92
C GLY A 95 -9.92 -5.36 -7.37
N PRO A 96 -10.07 -4.26 -8.14
CA PRO A 96 -10.43 -4.31 -9.55
C PRO A 96 -9.46 -5.16 -10.39
N ALA A 97 -8.14 -5.04 -10.17
CA ALA A 97 -7.14 -5.83 -10.90
C ALA A 97 -7.28 -7.34 -10.64
N LEU A 98 -7.48 -7.76 -9.39
CA LEU A 98 -7.69 -9.17 -9.05
C LEU A 98 -8.97 -9.71 -9.67
N TYR A 99 -10.05 -8.94 -9.59
CA TYR A 99 -11.33 -9.27 -10.20
C TYR A 99 -11.18 -9.48 -11.71
N GLU A 100 -10.47 -8.57 -12.38
CA GLU A 100 -10.20 -8.64 -13.82
C GLU A 100 -9.39 -9.86 -14.21
N VAL A 101 -8.27 -10.10 -13.51
CA VAL A 101 -7.41 -11.25 -13.77
C VAL A 101 -8.16 -12.56 -13.51
N TYR A 102 -8.98 -12.61 -12.44
CA TYR A 102 -9.81 -13.76 -12.13
C TYR A 102 -10.84 -14.02 -13.23
N MET A 103 -11.65 -13.03 -13.60
CA MET A 103 -12.68 -13.21 -14.64
C MET A 103 -12.08 -13.54 -16.01
N ARG A 104 -10.88 -13.02 -16.31
CA ARG A 104 -10.16 -13.36 -17.55
C ARG A 104 -9.66 -14.81 -17.57
N SER A 105 -9.29 -15.37 -16.44
CA SER A 105 -8.70 -16.72 -16.35
C SER A 105 -9.71 -17.82 -16.04
N ALA A 106 -10.67 -17.56 -15.15
CA ALA A 106 -11.64 -18.53 -14.65
C ALA A 106 -13.08 -18.26 -15.10
N GLY A 107 -13.38 -17.08 -15.66
CA GLY A 107 -14.74 -16.73 -16.11
C GLY A 107 -15.14 -17.51 -17.36
N GLU A 108 -16.32 -18.12 -17.32
CA GLU A 108 -16.90 -18.86 -18.44
C GLU A 108 -17.57 -17.90 -19.43
N PRO A 109 -17.30 -18.02 -20.74
CA PRO A 109 -17.93 -17.19 -21.76
C PRO A 109 -19.37 -17.66 -22.02
N VAL A 110 -20.33 -16.74 -21.87
CA VAL A 110 -21.76 -17.00 -22.08
C VAL A 110 -22.34 -15.97 -23.05
N PRO A 111 -23.02 -16.38 -24.13
CA PRO A 111 -23.66 -15.44 -25.05
C PRO A 111 -24.91 -14.82 -24.41
N ALA A 112 -24.99 -13.50 -24.43
CA ALA A 112 -26.09 -12.71 -23.87
C ALA A 112 -26.57 -11.62 -24.85
N VAL A 113 -27.79 -11.14 -24.65
CA VAL A 113 -28.36 -9.98 -25.34
C VAL A 113 -28.70 -8.89 -24.35
N VAL A 114 -28.39 -7.66 -24.72
CA VAL A 114 -28.80 -6.47 -23.96
C VAL A 114 -30.31 -6.30 -24.11
N THR A 115 -31.06 -6.43 -23.02
CA THR A 115 -32.54 -6.32 -23.05
C THR A 115 -33.03 -4.92 -22.75
N SER A 116 -32.39 -4.23 -21.81
CA SER A 116 -32.69 -2.85 -21.49
C SER A 116 -31.45 -2.13 -20.96
N VAL A 117 -31.40 -0.83 -21.24
CA VAL A 117 -30.42 0.08 -20.69
C VAL A 117 -31.21 1.10 -19.87
N ALA A 118 -31.10 1.03 -18.55
CA ALA A 118 -31.79 1.92 -17.64
C ALA A 118 -30.79 2.84 -16.97
N GLU A 119 -31.04 4.15 -17.04
CA GLU A 119 -30.26 5.13 -16.28
C GLU A 119 -30.99 5.45 -14.99
N ARG A 120 -30.42 5.05 -13.85
CA ARG A 120 -31.03 5.30 -12.53
C ARG A 120 -30.06 6.14 -11.69
N HIS A 121 -30.49 7.35 -11.30
CA HIS A 121 -29.71 8.29 -10.47
C HIS A 121 -28.31 8.60 -11.02
N GLY A 122 -28.19 8.77 -12.33
CA GLY A 122 -26.90 9.05 -12.96
C GLY A 122 -25.93 7.88 -12.91
N ALA A 123 -26.39 6.66 -12.61
CA ALA A 123 -25.66 5.41 -12.80
C ALA A 123 -26.42 4.54 -13.82
N GLY A 124 -25.83 4.34 -14.99
CA GLY A 124 -26.39 3.44 -16.01
C GLY A 124 -26.26 1.99 -15.58
N ARG A 125 -27.35 1.22 -15.66
CA ARG A 125 -27.36 -0.24 -15.52
C ARG A 125 -27.84 -0.84 -16.84
N CYS A 126 -27.22 -1.93 -17.26
CA CYS A 126 -27.75 -2.75 -18.34
C CYS A 126 -28.33 -4.03 -17.77
N ALA A 127 -29.55 -4.37 -18.20
CA ALA A 127 -30.10 -5.69 -18.01
C ALA A 127 -29.74 -6.55 -19.22
N LEU A 128 -28.96 -7.60 -18.99
CA LEU A 128 -28.60 -8.59 -20.00
C LEU A 128 -29.42 -9.85 -19.77
N ARG A 129 -29.79 -10.54 -20.84
CA ARG A 129 -30.45 -11.83 -20.77
C ARG A 129 -29.66 -12.86 -21.56
N GLU A 130 -29.44 -14.01 -20.97
CA GLU A 130 -28.79 -15.13 -21.65
C GLU A 130 -29.59 -15.54 -22.88
N LEU A 131 -28.87 -15.82 -23.96
CA LEU A 131 -29.43 -16.38 -25.19
C LEU A 131 -29.60 -17.90 -25.10
N ASP A 132 -28.65 -18.58 -24.44
CA ASP A 132 -28.61 -20.03 -24.37
C ASP A 132 -29.35 -20.58 -23.15
N GLY A 133 -30.62 -20.97 -23.35
CA GLY A 133 -31.37 -21.93 -22.53
C GLY A 133 -31.74 -21.54 -21.09
N GLY A 134 -30.95 -20.70 -20.41
CA GLY A 134 -31.09 -20.36 -19.00
C GLY A 134 -32.04 -19.20 -18.71
N HIS A 135 -32.31 -18.34 -19.70
CA HIS A 135 -33.13 -17.13 -19.58
C HIS A 135 -32.83 -16.24 -18.37
N ARG A 136 -31.66 -16.39 -17.72
CA ARG A 136 -31.30 -15.60 -16.54
C ARG A 136 -31.07 -14.16 -16.96
N ALA A 137 -31.61 -13.25 -16.17
CA ALA A 137 -31.37 -11.84 -16.30
C ALA A 137 -30.22 -11.46 -15.37
N TYR A 138 -29.20 -10.81 -15.92
CA TYR A 138 -28.09 -10.26 -15.15
C TYR A 138 -28.17 -8.73 -15.21
N GLU A 139 -28.14 -8.10 -14.04
CA GLU A 139 -27.86 -6.66 -13.97
C GLU A 139 -26.35 -6.49 -13.90
N VAL A 140 -25.79 -5.75 -14.86
CA VAL A 140 -24.36 -5.40 -14.83
C VAL A 140 -24.23 -3.91 -14.54
N ALA A 141 -23.48 -3.60 -13.48
CA ALA A 141 -23.21 -2.24 -13.06
C ALA A 141 -22.24 -1.51 -14.01
N ARG A 142 -22.35 -0.18 -14.02
CA ARG A 142 -21.76 0.81 -14.96
C ARG A 142 -20.26 0.69 -15.30
N GLN A 143 -19.49 -0.15 -14.63
CA GLN A 143 -18.02 -0.16 -14.74
C GLN A 143 -17.47 -0.69 -16.07
N GLY A 144 -18.29 -1.24 -16.98
CA GLY A 144 -17.82 -1.81 -18.24
C GLY A 144 -18.67 -1.49 -19.48
N ASN A 145 -18.62 -0.27 -20.00
CA ASN A 145 -18.99 0.04 -21.39
C ASN A 145 -20.48 0.04 -21.79
N CYS A 146 -21.43 0.01 -20.84
CA CYS A 146 -22.84 0.23 -21.15
C CYS A 146 -23.16 1.64 -21.68
N PHE A 147 -22.28 2.62 -21.40
CA PHE A 147 -22.51 4.01 -21.78
C PHE A 147 -22.08 4.27 -23.24
N GLY A 148 -23.05 4.43 -24.13
CA GLY A 148 -22.87 5.01 -25.47
C GLY A 148 -22.50 4.04 -26.60
N ARG A 149 -22.32 2.73 -26.33
CA ARG A 149 -21.94 1.76 -27.37
C ARG A 149 -22.86 0.55 -27.49
N ALA A 150 -23.48 0.10 -26.40
CA ALA A 150 -24.41 -1.01 -26.42
C ALA A 150 -25.85 -0.51 -26.56
N ARG A 151 -26.58 -1.03 -27.56
CA ARG A 151 -28.02 -0.82 -27.76
C ARG A 151 -28.78 -2.05 -27.31
N ALA A 152 -30.04 -1.84 -26.91
CA ALA A 152 -30.94 -2.97 -26.68
C ALA A 152 -31.04 -3.81 -27.98
N GLY A 153 -30.85 -5.12 -27.85
CA GLY A 153 -30.78 -6.07 -28.96
C GLY A 153 -29.35 -6.49 -29.35
N ASP A 154 -28.31 -5.79 -28.89
CA ASP A 154 -26.93 -6.16 -29.21
C ASP A 154 -26.56 -7.49 -28.54
N ARG A 155 -25.91 -8.36 -29.32
CA ARG A 155 -25.35 -9.62 -28.86
C ARG A 155 -23.95 -9.37 -28.31
N VAL A 156 -23.73 -9.77 -27.06
CA VAL A 156 -22.45 -9.65 -26.38
C VAL A 156 -22.12 -10.97 -25.69
N GLU A 157 -20.84 -11.31 -25.62
CA GLU A 157 -20.37 -12.42 -24.81
C GLU A 157 -20.06 -11.87 -23.41
N ILE A 158 -20.73 -12.36 -22.37
CA ILE A 158 -20.41 -12.00 -20.98
C ILE A 158 -19.56 -13.10 -20.36
N ARG A 159 -18.73 -12.75 -19.39
CA ARG A 159 -18.05 -13.74 -18.56
C ARG A 159 -18.75 -13.87 -17.24
N VAL A 160 -19.11 -15.10 -16.89
CA VAL A 160 -19.79 -15.45 -15.65
C VAL A 160 -18.82 -16.21 -14.76
N ASP A 161 -18.84 -15.90 -13.46
CA ASP A 161 -18.07 -16.65 -12.48
C ASP A 161 -18.70 -18.04 -12.27
N PRO A 162 -17.98 -19.15 -12.48
CA PRO A 162 -18.52 -20.50 -12.29
C PRO A 162 -18.99 -20.76 -10.86
N LEU A 163 -18.44 -20.03 -9.88
CA LEU A 163 -18.85 -20.14 -8.47
C LEU A 163 -20.04 -19.22 -8.12
N GLY A 164 -20.43 -18.32 -9.03
CA GLY A 164 -21.50 -17.35 -8.81
C GLY A 164 -21.25 -16.39 -7.64
N LEU A 165 -19.99 -16.20 -7.22
CA LEU A 165 -19.60 -15.33 -6.12
C LEU A 165 -19.40 -13.89 -6.59
N LEU A 166 -19.04 -13.73 -7.86
CA LEU A 166 -18.70 -12.45 -8.47
C LEU A 166 -19.76 -12.03 -9.49
N GLU A 167 -19.97 -10.72 -9.60
CA GLU A 167 -20.88 -10.18 -10.62
C GLU A 167 -20.39 -10.52 -12.04
N PRO A 168 -21.28 -10.72 -13.01
CA PRO A 168 -20.88 -10.95 -14.39
C PRO A 168 -20.15 -9.74 -14.96
N ARG A 169 -19.11 -9.98 -15.78
CA ARG A 169 -18.31 -8.94 -16.41
C ARG A 169 -18.48 -8.96 -17.92
N LEU A 170 -18.60 -7.78 -18.54
CA LEU A 170 -18.42 -7.66 -19.99
C LEU A 170 -16.93 -7.68 -20.34
N PRO A 171 -16.53 -8.38 -21.41
CA PRO A 171 -15.16 -8.30 -21.92
C PRO A 171 -14.85 -6.87 -22.38
N ASP A 172 -13.57 -6.51 -22.30
CA ASP A 172 -13.09 -5.23 -22.81
C ASP A 172 -13.40 -5.15 -24.31
N ALA A 173 -13.92 -4.00 -24.73
CA ALA A 173 -14.25 -3.78 -26.14
C ALA A 173 -12.96 -3.83 -26.99
N THR A 174 -13.09 -4.30 -28.23
CA THR A 174 -11.95 -4.45 -29.17
C THR A 174 -11.23 -3.14 -29.49
N ASP A 175 -11.87 -2.00 -29.25
CA ASP A 175 -11.35 -0.66 -29.46
C ASP A 175 -10.75 -0.03 -28.19
N GLN A 176 -10.81 -0.73 -27.05
CA GLN A 176 -10.14 -0.32 -25.82
C GLN A 176 -9.33 -1.46 -25.19
N PRO A 177 -8.45 -2.12 -25.96
CA PRO A 177 -7.59 -3.16 -25.43
C PRO A 177 -6.62 -2.57 -24.40
N GLY A 178 -6.59 -3.13 -23.19
CA GLY A 178 -5.54 -2.89 -22.22
C GLY A 178 -5.90 -2.05 -20.99
N THR A 179 -7.16 -1.68 -20.77
CA THR A 179 -7.59 -1.10 -19.47
C THR A 179 -7.33 -2.08 -18.32
N THR A 180 -7.66 -3.35 -18.55
CA THR A 180 -7.35 -4.44 -17.62
C THR A 180 -5.85 -4.56 -17.37
N ASP A 181 -5.06 -4.59 -18.43
CA ASP A 181 -3.61 -4.73 -18.34
C ASP A 181 -2.96 -3.52 -17.63
N ALA A 182 -3.48 -2.31 -17.88
CA ALA A 182 -3.05 -1.09 -17.20
C ALA A 182 -3.37 -1.12 -15.70
N THR A 183 -4.58 -1.52 -15.32
CA THR A 183 -5.00 -1.62 -13.91
C THR A 183 -4.17 -2.66 -13.17
N ALA A 184 -3.95 -3.83 -13.79
CA ALA A 184 -3.07 -4.86 -13.25
C ALA A 184 -1.61 -4.39 -13.13
N ALA A 185 -1.09 -3.67 -14.14
CA ALA A 185 0.26 -3.12 -14.11
C ALA A 185 0.43 -2.06 -13.00
N VAL A 186 -0.56 -1.18 -12.82
CA VAL A 186 -0.57 -0.18 -11.74
C VAL A 186 -0.60 -0.86 -10.37
N ALA A 187 -1.48 -1.86 -10.17
CA ALA A 187 -1.54 -2.62 -8.94
C ALA A 187 -0.21 -3.34 -8.65
N ALA A 188 0.40 -3.98 -9.65
CA ALA A 188 1.70 -4.63 -9.51
C ALA A 188 2.82 -3.62 -9.16
N CYS A 189 2.85 -2.45 -9.80
CA CYS A 189 3.81 -1.40 -9.51
C CYS A 189 3.67 -0.86 -8.08
N LEU A 190 2.44 -0.65 -7.62
CA LEU A 190 2.14 -0.22 -6.26
C LEU A 190 2.54 -1.29 -5.22
N ALA A 191 2.30 -2.57 -5.51
CA ALA A 191 2.71 -3.68 -4.66
C ALA A 191 4.23 -3.75 -4.52
N LEU A 192 4.95 -3.65 -5.64
CA LEU A 192 6.41 -3.65 -5.67
C LEU A 192 6.98 -2.43 -4.94
N THR A 193 6.40 -1.26 -5.14
CA THR A 193 6.83 -0.02 -4.48
C THR A 193 6.62 -0.09 -2.97
N THR A 194 5.47 -0.61 -2.52
CA THR A 194 5.17 -0.83 -1.11
C THR A 194 6.17 -1.83 -0.50
N ALA A 195 6.39 -2.98 -1.14
CA ALA A 195 7.33 -3.99 -0.68
C ALA A 195 8.78 -3.44 -0.64
N ALA A 196 9.19 -2.68 -1.66
CA ALA A 196 10.50 -2.05 -1.73
C ALA A 196 10.71 -1.00 -0.65
N ALA A 197 9.69 -0.16 -0.36
CA ALA A 197 9.74 0.83 0.70
C ALA A 197 9.90 0.18 2.09
N VAL A 198 9.12 -0.87 2.36
CA VAL A 198 9.22 -1.65 3.61
C VAL A 198 10.59 -2.33 3.71
N LEU A 199 11.05 -2.97 2.64
CA LEU A 199 12.36 -3.62 2.63
C LEU A 199 13.51 -2.61 2.81
N HIS A 200 13.43 -1.44 2.17
CA HIS A 200 14.42 -0.38 2.29
C HIS A 200 14.50 0.17 3.72
N GLY A 201 13.34 0.39 4.35
CA GLY A 201 13.24 0.77 5.77
C GLY A 201 13.94 -0.23 6.70
N GLY A 202 13.76 -1.54 6.45
CA GLY A 202 14.39 -2.61 7.24
C GLY A 202 15.90 -2.77 7.01
N ARG A 203 16.42 -2.48 5.80
CA ARG A 203 17.85 -2.69 5.46
C ARG A 203 18.79 -1.62 6.01
N ARG A 204 18.36 -0.34 6.13
CA ARG A 204 19.24 0.76 6.58
C ARG A 204 19.64 0.74 8.06
N ARG A 205 19.01 -0.07 8.91
CA ARG A 205 19.47 -0.33 10.30
C ARG A 205 20.88 -0.94 10.38
N ARG A 206 21.46 -1.37 9.25
CA ARG A 206 22.76 -2.04 9.17
C ARG A 206 23.96 -1.12 9.01
N ALA A 207 23.77 0.13 8.54
CA ALA A 207 24.89 1.02 8.25
C ALA A 207 25.39 1.75 9.52
N ASP A 208 24.48 2.19 10.39
CA ASP A 208 24.83 3.10 11.49
C ASP A 208 25.21 2.34 12.79
N GLY A 209 24.67 1.13 13.00
CA GLY A 209 24.93 0.32 14.20
C GLY A 209 26.31 -0.36 14.24
N GLY A 210 27.06 -0.37 13.14
CA GLY A 210 28.40 -0.97 13.05
C GLY A 210 29.55 -0.04 13.47
N ARG A 211 29.31 1.27 13.59
CA ARG A 211 30.35 2.25 13.97
C ARG A 211 30.20 2.79 15.40
N ALA A 212 29.03 2.63 16.02
CA ALA A 212 28.79 3.13 17.39
C ALA A 212 29.44 2.27 18.49
N GLY A 213 29.96 1.07 18.19
CA GLY A 213 30.50 0.13 19.18
C GLY A 213 32.01 0.24 19.47
N VAL A 214 32.78 1.08 18.76
CA VAL A 214 34.25 1.13 18.88
C VAL A 214 34.77 2.42 19.55
N GLY A 215 33.91 3.39 19.85
CA GLY A 215 34.34 4.71 20.36
C GLY A 215 33.90 5.09 21.78
N ALA A 216 32.88 4.45 22.35
CA ALA A 216 32.21 4.94 23.56
C ALA A 216 32.77 4.39 24.89
N SER A 217 34.09 4.20 24.97
CA SER A 217 34.79 3.93 26.26
C SER A 217 35.91 4.94 26.54
N ARG A 218 35.94 6.09 25.85
CA ARG A 218 36.81 7.21 26.24
C ARG A 218 36.05 8.17 27.14
N GLY A 219 36.24 7.98 28.44
CA GLY A 219 36.30 9.04 29.45
C GLY A 219 35.04 9.88 29.59
N LEU A 220 34.06 9.37 30.35
CA LEU A 220 33.12 10.25 31.05
C LEU A 220 33.89 10.92 32.19
N THR A 221 34.64 11.98 31.88
CA THR A 221 35.14 12.91 32.89
C THR A 221 33.92 13.67 33.39
N VAL A 222 33.47 13.37 34.60
CA VAL A 222 32.40 14.09 35.30
C VAL A 222 32.92 15.52 35.56
N PRO A 223 32.37 16.57 34.93
CA PRO A 223 32.65 17.92 35.40
C PRO A 223 31.95 18.12 36.74
N ALA A 224 32.71 18.66 37.70
CA ALA A 224 32.25 18.96 39.04
C ALA A 224 31.03 19.91 39.03
N PRO A 225 30.13 19.82 40.03
CA PRO A 225 28.99 20.71 40.15
C PRO A 225 29.46 22.13 40.49
N GLY A 226 29.58 22.96 39.46
CA GLY A 226 29.79 24.40 39.57
C GLY A 226 28.45 25.12 39.71
N ALA A 227 28.34 25.88 40.79
CA ALA A 227 27.17 26.65 41.21
C ALA A 227 26.83 27.83 40.28
N GLY A 228 25.55 28.23 40.32
CA GLY A 228 25.03 29.51 39.80
C GLY A 228 24.55 29.43 38.34
N ALA A 229 23.43 30.02 37.92
CA ALA A 229 22.63 31.06 38.53
C ALA A 229 21.19 31.02 37.97
N SER A 230 20.29 31.47 38.83
CA SER A 230 18.91 31.90 38.57
C SER A 230 18.82 33.07 37.58
N GLN A 231 17.85 33.01 36.65
CA GLN A 231 17.12 34.11 35.97
C GLN A 231 16.37 33.44 34.80
N GLY A 232 15.07 33.58 34.52
CA GLY A 232 13.96 34.44 34.94
C GLY A 232 12.91 34.29 33.80
N PRO A 233 11.60 34.36 34.05
CA PRO A 233 10.58 34.17 33.00
C PRO A 233 10.17 35.52 32.41
N ASP A 234 10.42 35.75 31.11
CA ASP A 234 9.98 36.98 30.44
C ASP A 234 9.40 36.69 29.04
N GLY A 235 8.24 37.32 28.77
CA GLY A 235 7.66 37.58 27.44
C GLY A 235 6.71 36.50 26.94
N ALA A 236 5.37 36.57 27.03
CA ALA A 236 4.45 37.68 26.78
C ALA A 236 4.64 38.36 25.41
N GLY A 237 3.74 38.02 24.47
CA GLY A 237 3.57 38.69 23.16
C GLY A 237 3.16 37.65 22.10
N GLY A 238 1.93 37.58 21.59
CA GLY A 238 0.98 38.64 21.29
C GLY A 238 0.89 38.77 19.75
N ARG A 239 -0.35 38.90 19.25
CA ARG A 239 -0.79 39.10 17.84
C ARG A 239 -1.02 37.78 17.09
N GLY A 240 -2.25 37.38 16.75
CA GLY A 240 -3.39 38.21 16.33
C GLY A 240 -3.27 38.50 14.83
N ARG A 241 -3.85 37.62 14.01
CA ARG A 241 -4.22 37.90 12.62
C ARG A 241 -5.57 37.24 12.34
N GLU A 242 -6.62 38.00 12.65
CA GLU A 242 -7.76 38.16 11.74
C GLU A 242 -7.19 38.55 10.35
N SER A 243 -7.77 38.24 9.19
CA SER A 243 -9.14 38.45 8.77
C SER A 243 -9.26 37.92 7.30
N PRO A 244 -10.27 38.26 6.47
CA PRO A 244 -11.42 37.41 6.15
C PRO A 244 -11.55 37.15 4.63
N GLY A 245 -12.64 36.48 4.24
CA GLY A 245 -13.33 36.83 3.00
C GLY A 245 -12.92 36.07 1.74
N GLY A 246 -13.89 35.39 1.15
CA GLY A 246 -13.77 34.76 -0.16
C GLY A 246 -15.08 34.12 -0.61
N ALA A 247 -16.15 34.91 -0.63
CA ALA A 247 -17.39 34.54 -1.31
C ALA A 247 -17.11 34.34 -2.81
N GLY A 248 -17.65 33.26 -3.38
CA GLY A 248 -17.51 32.92 -4.79
C GLY A 248 -18.59 31.96 -5.25
N GLN A 249 -19.84 32.42 -5.13
CA GLN A 249 -21.04 31.77 -5.69
C GLN A 249 -21.35 32.40 -7.05
N THR A 250 -21.18 31.65 -8.14
CA THR A 250 -21.85 31.84 -9.45
C THR A 250 -21.91 30.44 -10.10
N ARG A 251 -23.06 29.76 -10.18
CA ARG A 251 -24.18 29.90 -11.13
C ARG A 251 -23.75 30.13 -12.60
N GLY A 252 -24.00 29.11 -13.41
CA GLY A 252 -24.14 29.11 -14.87
C GLY A 252 -24.48 27.67 -15.26
N ALA A 253 -25.74 27.25 -15.43
CA ALA A 253 -26.74 27.65 -16.42
C ALA A 253 -26.30 27.33 -17.87
N ASP A 254 -27.06 26.42 -18.46
CA ASP A 254 -27.43 26.27 -19.86
C ASP A 254 -26.35 26.21 -20.95
N SER A 255 -26.33 25.11 -21.71
CA SER A 255 -26.66 25.16 -23.14
C SER A 255 -26.65 23.78 -23.84
N SER A 256 -27.76 23.52 -24.52
CA SER A 256 -27.96 22.73 -25.77
C SER A 256 -27.89 21.21 -25.72
#